data_AF-A0AA36BMI9-F1
#
_entry.id   AF-A0AA36BMI9-F1
#
_cell.length_a   1.000
_cell.length_b   1.000
_cell.length_c   1.000
_cell.angle_alpha   90.00
_cell.angle_beta   90.00
_cell.angle_gamma   90.00
#
_symmetry.space_group_name_H-M   'P 1'
#
loop_
_entity.id
_entity.type
_entity.pdbx_description
1 polymer ?
#
loop_
_entity_poly.entity_id
_entity_poly.type
_entity_poly.pdbx_seq_one_letter_code
_entity_poly.pdbx_strand_id
1 'polypeptide(L)'
;MDAEAIIYDYVSAEDLKKYEQLYLGQEKRGVIHESTYFDYALCLIRSKYSNDIRKGIAFLQDILQKTNDDQSRRDYLYYLAVGFTKLKVAS
;
A
#
# COMPACT_ATOMS: atom_id res chain seq x y z
N MET A 1 -19.17 5.67 -1.22
CA MET A 1 -18.40 4.43 -1.42
C MET A 1 -18.63 3.58 -0.18
N ASP A 2 -19.03 2.32 -0.33
CA ASP A 2 -19.34 1.44 0.78
C ASP A 2 -18.04 0.94 1.45
N ALA A 3 -17.94 1.04 2.78
CA ALA A 3 -16.77 0.60 3.55
C ALA A 3 -16.53 -0.90 3.37
N GLU A 4 -17.60 -1.68 3.25
CA GLU A 4 -17.52 -3.12 3.06
C GLU A 4 -16.92 -3.47 1.69
N ALA A 5 -17.32 -2.75 0.65
CA ALA A 5 -16.77 -2.91 -0.70
C ALA A 5 -15.26 -2.63 -0.75
N ILE A 6 -14.76 -1.69 0.05
CA ILE A 6 -13.32 -1.36 0.13
C ILE A 6 -12.53 -2.49 0.81
N ILE A 7 -13.10 -3.10 1.84
CA ILE A 7 -12.46 -4.20 2.58
C ILE A 7 -12.35 -5.46 1.71
N TYR A 8 -13.33 -5.71 0.84
CA TYR A 8 -13.34 -6.86 -0.06
C TYR A 8 -12.81 -6.58 -1.47
N ASP A 9 -12.37 -5.35 -1.74
CA ASP A 9 -11.62 -5.03 -2.95
C ASP A 9 -10.20 -5.58 -2.83
N TYR A 10 -9.81 -6.41 -3.80
CA TYR A 10 -8.52 -7.09 -3.84
C TYR A 10 -7.80 -6.80 -5.15
N VAL A 11 -6.49 -6.61 -5.06
CA VAL A 11 -5.62 -6.52 -6.23
C VAL A 11 -5.47 -7.90 -6.88
N SER A 12 -5.34 -7.93 -8.20
CA SER A 12 -5.00 -9.16 -8.93
C SER A 12 -3.56 -9.59 -8.62
N ALA A 13 -3.27 -10.89 -8.71
CA ALA A 13 -1.90 -11.38 -8.54
C ALA A 13 -0.95 -10.84 -9.63
N GLU A 14 -1.47 -10.59 -10.83
CA GLU A 14 -0.73 -10.03 -11.96
C GLU A 14 -0.33 -8.58 -11.70
N ASP A 15 -1.27 -7.76 -11.20
CA ASP A 15 -0.97 -6.37 -10.84
C ASP A 15 0.00 -6.31 -9.66
N LEU A 16 -0.22 -7.10 -8.61
CA LEU A 16 0.70 -7.13 -7.46
C LEU A 16 2.13 -7.44 -7.90
N LYS A 17 2.29 -8.45 -8.78
CA LYS A 17 3.61 -8.82 -9.33
C LYS A 17 4.20 -7.72 -10.22
N LYS A 18 3.39 -7.04 -11.03
CA LYS A 18 3.83 -5.93 -11.88
C LYS A 18 4.41 -4.79 -11.04
N TYR A 19 3.69 -4.36 -9.99
CA TYR A 19 4.15 -3.27 -9.12
C TYR A 19 5.34 -3.69 -8.25
N GLU A 20 5.39 -4.94 -7.81
CA GLU A 20 6.58 -5.49 -7.13
C GLU A 20 7.81 -5.45 -8.02
N GLN A 21 7.70 -5.88 -9.28
CA GLN A 21 8.81 -5.85 -10.23
C GLN A 21 9.29 -4.41 -10.51
N LEU A 22 8.37 -3.45 -10.60
CA LEU A 22 8.70 -2.05 -10.76
C LEU A 22 9.46 -1.51 -9.54
N TYR A 23 8.96 -1.78 -8.34
CA TYR A 23 9.60 -1.41 -7.08
C TYR A 23 11.02 -2.00 -6.99
N LEU A 24 11.16 -3.32 -7.15
CA LEU A 24 12.45 -4.01 -7.06
C LEU A 24 13.43 -3.54 -8.16
N GLY A 25 12.92 -3.22 -9.35
CA GLY A 25 13.72 -2.67 -10.44
C GLY A 25 14.31 -1.30 -10.10
N GLN A 26 13.53 -0.45 -9.42
CA GLN A 26 13.97 0.87 -8.96
C GLN A 26 14.89 0.77 -7.73
N GLU A 27 14.56 -0.10 -6.77
CA GLU A 27 15.38 -0.37 -5.59
C GLU A 27 16.79 -0.82 -5.98
N LYS A 28 16.92 -1.71 -6.97
CA LYS A 28 18.22 -2.14 -7.52
C LYS A 28 19.02 -1.01 -8.16
N ARG A 29 18.37 0.04 -8.66
CA ARG A 29 19.03 1.23 -9.23
C ARG A 29 19.39 2.26 -8.16
N GLY A 30 18.97 2.06 -6.91
CA GLY A 30 19.23 2.95 -5.78
C GLY A 30 18.32 4.19 -5.71
N VAL A 31 17.34 4.31 -6.60
CA VAL A 31 16.39 5.44 -6.62
C VAL A 31 14.99 4.88 -6.85
N ILE A 32 14.10 5.13 -5.90
CA ILE A 32 12.69 4.74 -5.96
C ILE A 32 11.85 6.01 -6.03
N HIS A 33 10.96 6.09 -7.02
CA HIS A 33 10.00 7.17 -7.13
C HIS A 33 8.90 7.00 -6.07
N GLU A 34 8.49 8.11 -5.45
CA GLU A 34 7.42 8.13 -4.45
C GLU A 34 6.12 7.48 -4.96
N SER A 35 5.76 7.72 -6.23
CA SER A 35 4.60 7.08 -6.87
C SER A 35 4.73 5.56 -6.96
N THR A 36 5.91 5.04 -7.29
CA THR A 36 6.16 3.59 -7.34
C THR A 36 6.11 2.97 -5.95
N TYR A 37 6.67 3.66 -4.96
CA TYR A 37 6.65 3.23 -3.57
C TYR A 37 5.21 3.18 -3.04
N PHE A 38 4.43 4.22 -3.32
CA PHE A 38 3.02 4.32 -2.94
C PHE A 38 2.15 3.27 -3.65
N ASP A 39 2.25 3.14 -4.97
CA ASP A 39 1.46 2.18 -5.76
C ASP A 39 1.69 0.74 -5.29
N TYR A 40 2.95 0.37 -5.00
CA TYR A 40 3.26 -0.95 -4.47
C TYR A 40 2.69 -1.15 -3.06
N ALA A 41 2.76 -0.14 -2.19
CA ALA A 41 2.15 -0.18 -0.86
C ALA A 41 0.62 -0.38 -0.94
N LEU A 42 -0.06 0.27 -1.89
CA LEU A 42 -1.50 0.08 -2.11
C LEU A 42 -1.83 -1.33 -2.58
N CYS A 43 -1.02 -1.89 -3.49
CA CYS A 43 -1.20 -3.28 -3.94
C CYS A 43 -1.06 -4.25 -2.76
N LEU A 44 -0.06 -4.03 -1.89
CA LEU A 44 0.14 -4.83 -0.68
C LEU A 44 -1.05 -4.75 0.29
N ILE A 45 -1.61 -3.55 0.52
CA ILE A 45 -2.80 -3.36 1.37
C ILE A 45 -4.05 -4.03 0.77
N ARG A 46 -4.16 -4.08 -0.56
CA ARG A 46 -5.24 -4.77 -1.29
C ARG A 46 -4.97 -6.26 -1.49
N SER A 47 -3.90 -6.83 -0.91
CA SER A 47 -3.63 -8.26 -0.94
C SER A 47 -4.63 -9.05 -0.07
N LYS A 48 -4.79 -10.34 -0.37
CA LYS A 48 -5.54 -11.30 0.46
C LYS A 48 -4.72 -11.81 1.65
N TYR A 49 -3.42 -11.54 1.69
CA TYR A 49 -2.50 -12.10 2.69
C TYR A 49 -2.14 -11.06 3.74
N SER A 50 -2.35 -11.38 5.02
CA SER A 50 -2.08 -10.44 6.12
C SER A 50 -0.62 -9.99 6.21
N ASN A 51 0.33 -10.81 5.76
CA ASN A 51 1.76 -10.42 5.71
C ASN A 51 2.02 -9.31 4.70
N ASP A 52 1.39 -9.37 3.54
CA ASP A 52 1.48 -8.31 2.53
C ASP A 52 0.85 -7.03 3.08
N ILE A 53 -0.32 -7.13 3.71
CA ILE A 53 -1.00 -5.96 4.29
C ILE A 53 -0.11 -5.28 5.34
N ARG A 54 0.55 -6.05 6.22
CA ARG A 54 1.50 -5.50 7.20
C ARG A 54 2.69 -4.81 6.53
N LYS A 55 3.22 -5.39 5.45
CA LYS A 55 4.31 -4.77 4.66
C LYS A 55 3.85 -3.44 4.03
N GLY A 56 2.64 -3.41 3.45
CA GLY A 56 2.07 -2.19 2.87
C GLY A 56 1.83 -1.09 3.91
N ILE A 57 1.35 -1.45 5.10
CA ILE A 57 1.22 -0.51 6.23
C ILE A 57 2.57 0.09 6.62
N ALA A 58 3.61 -0.74 6.76
CA ALA A 58 4.95 -0.27 7.11
C ALA A 58 5.50 0.70 6.05
N PHE A 59 5.26 0.42 4.77
CA PHE A 59 5.64 1.31 3.67
C PHE A 59 4.91 2.66 3.76
N LEU A 60 3.59 2.66 3.97
CA LEU A 60 2.83 3.91 4.12
C LEU A 60 3.27 4.73 5.34
N GLN A 61 3.62 4.08 6.45
CA GLN A 61 4.15 4.75 7.63
C GLN A 61 5.49 5.45 7.33
N ASP A 62 6.38 4.81 6.57
CA ASP A 62 7.69 5.38 6.20
C ASP A 62 7.54 6.64 5.34
N ILE A 63 6.67 6.63 4.32
CA ILE A 63 6.45 7.81 3.47
C ILE A 63 5.63 8.90 4.17
N LEU A 64 4.73 8.53 5.09
CA LEU A 64 3.97 9.48 5.91
C LEU A 64 4.88 10.34 6.79
N GLN A 65 5.95 9.75 7.34
CA GLN A 65 6.94 10.47 8.14
C GLN A 65 7.79 11.44 7.32
N LYS A 66 7.92 11.19 6.01
CA LYS A 66 8.80 11.95 5.10
C LYS A 66 8.06 13.04 4.33
N THR A 67 6.76 12.89 4.13
CA THR A 67 5.98 13.83 3.31
C THR A 67 5.62 15.11 4.09
N ASN A 68 5.78 16.24 3.40
CA ASN A 68 5.28 17.55 3.84
C ASN A 68 4.02 17.97 3.07
N ASP A 69 3.56 17.16 2.11
CA ASP A 69 2.39 17.46 1.29
C ASP A 69 1.11 16.98 1.99
N ASP A 70 0.19 17.92 2.25
CA ASP A 70 -1.03 17.63 2.98
C ASP A 70 -2.00 16.75 2.20
N GLN A 71 -1.95 16.77 0.87
CA GLN A 71 -2.79 15.92 0.04
C GLN A 71 -2.33 14.46 0.13
N SER A 72 -1.05 14.19 -0.13
CA SER A 72 -0.41 12.88 0.07
C SER A 72 -0.62 12.37 1.48
N ARG A 73 -0.45 13.23 2.50
CA ARG A 73 -0.67 12.85 3.91
C ARG A 73 -2.09 12.33 4.16
N ARG A 74 -3.11 12.99 3.61
CA ARG A 74 -4.51 12.53 3.74
C ARG A 74 -4.70 11.17 3.07
N ASP A 75 -4.13 10.99 1.88
CA ASP A 75 -4.26 9.73 1.13
C ASP A 75 -3.57 8.58 1.89
N TYR A 76 -2.40 8.81 2.48
CA TYR A 76 -1.68 7.80 3.25
C TYR A 76 -2.44 7.41 4.52
N LEU A 77 -2.98 8.38 5.26
CA LEU A 77 -3.81 8.11 6.43
C LEU A 77 -5.07 7.31 6.09
N TYR A 78 -5.72 7.62 4.96
CA TYR A 78 -6.86 6.88 4.47
C TYR A 78 -6.51 5.41 4.21
N TYR A 79 -5.44 5.13 3.46
CA TYR A 79 -5.06 3.74 3.16
C TYR A 79 -4.47 3.00 4.35
N LEU A 80 -3.86 3.70 5.32
CA LEU A 80 -3.51 3.11 6.62
C LEU A 80 -4.74 2.64 7.38
N ALA A 81 -5.80 3.47 7.44
CA ALA A 81 -7.04 3.08 8.08
C ALA A 81 -7.68 1.85 7.40
N VAL A 82 -7.64 1.79 6.07
CA VAL A 82 -8.08 0.61 5.30
C VAL A 82 -7.25 -0.63 5.66
N GLY A 83 -5.92 -0.52 5.66
CA GLY A 83 -5.01 -1.62 5.99
C GLY A 83 -5.22 -2.18 7.40
N PHE A 84 -5.32 -1.31 8.41
CA PHE A 84 -5.60 -1.74 9.78
C PHE A 84 -6.99 -2.36 9.93
N THR A 85 -7.98 -1.83 9.22
CA THR A 85 -9.34 -2.41 9.22
C THR A 85 -9.35 -3.80 8.60
N LYS A 86 -8.70 -3.99 7.45
CA LYS A 86 -8.55 -5.32 6.82
C LYS A 86 -7.85 -6.32 7.74
N LEU A 87 -6.78 -5.91 8.44
CA LEU A 87 -6.10 -6.79 9.40
C LEU A 87 -7.00 -7.21 10.58
N LYS A 88 -7.84 -6.30 11.07
CA LYS A 88 -8.78 -6.58 12.17
C LYS A 88 -9.93 -7.50 11.74
N VAL A 89 -10.36 -7.43 10.48
CA VAL A 89 -11.42 -8.31 9.94
C VAL A 89 -10.88 -9.70 9.59
N ALA A 90 -9.60 -9.79 9.21
CA ALA A 90 -8.95 -11.05 8.87
C ALA A 90 -8.42 -11.85 10.10
N SER A 91 -8.45 -11.26 11.30
CA SER A 91 -8.06 -11.87 12.57
C SER A 91 -9.26 -12.46 13.30
#